data_AF-A0A6G6GL98-F1
#
_entry.id   AF-A0A6G6GL98-F1
#
_cell.length_a   1.000
_cell.length_b   1.000
_cell.length_c   1.000
_cell.angle_alpha   90.00
_cell.angle_beta   90.00
_cell.angle_gamma   90.00
#
_symmetry.space_group_name_H-M   'P 1'
#
loop_
_entity.id
_entity.type
_entity.pdbx_description
1 polymer ?
#
loop_
_entity_poly.entity_id
_entity_poly.type
_entity_poly.pdbx_seq_one_letter_code
_entity_poly.pdbx_strand_id
1 'polypeptide(L)'
;MKKVIILFSIAVFAFTFSAEAQNCNQGAKLAKAAWQKYGPWKPNITLNPFKASIRPLKNGWNWIASNGGANIGPRYLEIDGGNETGSITGQTKRTFITHPSFNNNVKLTINKYDGRAKTGVVICVQGKDGVTTQKTSYIFPNDRNGKDKVFNLRNVKGKIIIVSMKNQSVGNKFKYRIKAE
;
A
#
# COMPACT_ATOMS: atom_id res chain seq x y z
N MET A 1 25.27 12.36 57.94
CA MET A 1 25.49 11.11 57.19
C MET A 1 24.28 10.84 56.31
N LYS A 2 24.34 11.18 55.02
CA LYS A 2 23.24 11.00 54.06
C LYS A 2 23.56 9.78 53.20
N LYS A 3 22.72 8.74 53.25
CA LYS A 3 22.75 7.64 52.27
C LYS A 3 21.42 7.65 51.53
N VAL A 4 21.44 8.19 50.31
CA VAL A 4 20.31 8.17 49.38
C VAL A 4 20.38 6.85 48.63
N ILE A 5 19.34 6.04 48.76
CA ILE A 5 19.10 4.82 47.99
C ILE A 5 18.56 5.26 46.63
N ILE A 6 19.26 4.97 45.54
CA ILE A 6 18.75 5.14 44.17
C ILE A 6 18.61 3.75 43.55
N LEU A 7 17.37 3.26 43.51
CA LEU A 7 16.95 2.09 42.73
C LEU A 7 16.91 2.48 41.25
N PHE A 8 17.91 2.08 40.47
CA PHE A 8 17.86 2.16 39.01
C PHE A 8 16.97 1.03 38.48
N SER A 9 15.70 1.36 38.27
CA SER A 9 14.76 0.52 37.52
C SER A 9 15.00 0.79 36.03
N ILE A 10 15.88 0.00 35.40
CA ILE A 10 16.04 0.04 33.94
C ILE A 10 14.82 -0.64 33.33
N ALA A 11 13.77 0.14 33.08
CA ALA A 11 12.69 -0.27 32.19
C ALA A 11 13.29 -0.35 30.78
N VAL A 12 13.62 -1.57 30.35
CA VAL A 12 13.95 -1.88 28.95
C VAL A 12 12.68 -1.68 28.14
N PHE A 13 12.43 -0.44 27.73
CA PHE A 13 11.53 -0.17 26.63
C PHE A 13 12.18 -0.75 25.38
N ALA A 14 11.80 -1.98 25.05
CA ALA A 14 12.02 -2.56 23.74
C ALA A 14 11.19 -1.76 22.71
N PHE A 15 11.67 -0.58 22.34
CA PHE A 15 11.25 0.10 21.14
C PHE A 15 11.76 -0.75 19.96
N THR A 16 10.91 -1.69 19.54
CA THR A 16 11.08 -2.32 18.23
C THR A 16 10.86 -1.23 17.19
N PHE A 17 11.96 -0.66 16.69
CA PHE A 17 11.96 0.31 15.60
C PHE A 17 11.42 -0.36 14.33
N SER A 18 10.10 -0.35 14.19
CA SER A 18 9.39 -0.52 12.92
C SER A 18 9.43 0.80 12.15
N ALA A 19 10.63 1.38 12.01
CA ALA A 19 10.83 2.62 11.32
C ALA A 19 11.22 2.32 9.87
N GLU A 20 10.41 2.87 8.96
CA GLU A 20 10.81 3.24 7.61
C GLU A 20 10.68 2.23 6.48
N ALA A 21 9.73 1.30 6.59
CA ALA A 21 8.88 0.92 5.45
C ALA A 21 7.36 1.19 5.63
N GLN A 22 6.91 1.77 6.75
CA GLN A 22 5.80 1.12 7.47
C GLN A 22 4.50 1.92 7.75
N ASN A 23 3.85 2.58 6.78
CA ASN A 23 2.39 2.81 6.91
C ASN A 23 1.69 3.17 5.59
N CYS A 24 0.37 2.98 5.60
CA CYS A 24 -0.54 3.29 4.49
C CYS A 24 -1.08 4.73 4.55
N ASN A 25 -0.51 5.63 5.37
CA ASN A 25 -1.12 6.93 5.68
C ASN A 25 -1.40 7.78 4.43
N GLN A 26 -0.51 7.74 3.44
CA GLN A 26 -0.74 8.44 2.18
C GLN A 26 -1.92 7.87 1.40
N GLY A 27 -1.98 6.55 1.22
CA GLY A 27 -3.12 5.92 0.57
C GLY A 27 -4.40 6.08 1.40
N ALA A 28 -4.31 6.17 2.72
CA ALA A 28 -5.45 6.39 3.61
C ALA A 28 -6.05 7.79 3.43
N LYS A 29 -5.23 8.83 3.28
CA LYS A 29 -5.71 10.19 2.97
C LYS A 29 -6.44 10.23 1.63
N LEU A 30 -5.89 9.58 0.62
CA LEU A 30 -6.56 9.50 -0.69
C LEU A 30 -7.85 8.69 -0.60
N ALA A 31 -7.84 7.55 0.09
CA ALA A 31 -9.02 6.70 0.25
C ALA A 31 -10.14 7.47 0.96
N LYS A 32 -9.81 8.27 1.97
CA LYS A 32 -10.75 9.18 2.61
C LYS A 32 -11.33 10.20 1.63
N ALA A 33 -10.48 10.85 0.82
CA ALA A 33 -10.94 11.80 -0.19
C ALA A 33 -11.82 11.14 -1.27
N ALA A 34 -11.54 9.89 -1.64
CA ALA A 34 -12.37 9.13 -2.55
C ALA A 34 -13.73 8.79 -1.93
N TRP A 35 -13.78 8.39 -0.66
CA TRP A 35 -15.04 8.21 0.06
C TRP A 35 -15.86 9.51 0.15
N GLN A 36 -15.21 10.65 0.40
CA GLN A 36 -15.87 11.95 0.45
C GLN A 36 -16.45 12.35 -0.92
N LYS A 37 -15.73 12.08 -2.01
CA LYS A 37 -16.13 12.50 -3.36
C LYS A 37 -17.16 11.58 -4.01
N TYR A 38 -17.05 10.27 -3.76
CA TYR A 38 -17.83 9.26 -4.49
C TYR A 38 -18.75 8.43 -3.58
N GLY A 39 -18.66 8.58 -2.26
CA GLY A 39 -19.41 7.75 -1.32
C GLY A 39 -19.10 6.25 -1.48
N PRO A 40 -19.99 5.35 -1.02
CA PRO A 40 -19.92 3.94 -1.37
C PRO A 40 -20.15 3.75 -2.87
N TRP A 41 -19.05 3.50 -3.56
CA TRP A 41 -19.04 3.22 -4.99
C TRP A 41 -19.89 1.99 -5.30
N LYS A 42 -20.94 2.19 -6.11
CA LYS A 42 -21.91 1.18 -6.55
C LYS A 42 -21.95 1.13 -8.09
N PRO A 43 -20.93 0.60 -8.78
CA PRO A 43 -20.97 0.53 -10.23
C PRO A 43 -22.00 -0.50 -10.70
N ASN A 44 -22.55 -0.28 -11.90
CA ASN A 44 -23.33 -1.27 -12.61
C ASN A 44 -22.38 -2.25 -13.32
N ILE A 45 -22.25 -3.45 -12.77
CA ILE A 45 -21.27 -4.49 -13.15
C ILE A 45 -21.82 -5.40 -14.25
N THR A 46 -22.13 -4.83 -15.41
CA THR A 46 -22.06 -5.62 -16.66
C THR A 46 -20.63 -5.51 -17.20
N LEU A 47 -20.09 -6.60 -17.77
CA LEU A 47 -18.65 -6.79 -18.01
C LEU A 47 -17.98 -5.74 -18.92
N ASN A 48 -18.74 -5.03 -19.78
CA ASN A 48 -18.24 -3.96 -20.65
C ASN A 48 -18.23 -2.55 -20.00
N PRO A 49 -19.25 -2.11 -19.21
CA PRO A 49 -19.23 -0.80 -18.55
C PRO A 49 -18.31 -0.69 -17.32
N PHE A 50 -17.76 -1.78 -16.79
CA PHE A 50 -16.91 -1.70 -15.59
C PHE A 50 -15.68 -0.80 -15.79
N LYS A 51 -14.91 -1.02 -16.87
CA LYS A 51 -13.72 -0.21 -17.21
C LYS A 51 -14.04 1.26 -17.49
N ALA A 52 -15.21 1.53 -18.08
CA ALA A 52 -15.69 2.90 -18.27
C ALA A 52 -16.10 3.56 -16.94
N SER A 53 -16.71 2.81 -16.03
CA SER A 53 -17.16 3.28 -14.72
C SER A 53 -16.03 3.60 -13.74
N ILE A 54 -14.86 2.94 -13.87
CA ILE A 54 -13.67 3.21 -13.06
C ILE A 54 -12.86 4.41 -13.57
N ARG A 55 -13.07 4.86 -14.82
CA ARG A 55 -12.29 5.96 -15.43
C ARG A 55 -12.44 7.30 -14.68
N PRO A 56 -13.65 7.74 -14.29
CA PRO A 56 -13.82 8.92 -13.44
C PRO A 56 -13.15 8.77 -12.07
N LEU A 57 -13.18 7.56 -11.52
CA LEU A 57 -12.49 7.23 -10.28
C LEU A 57 -10.98 7.41 -10.48
N LYS A 58 -10.39 6.75 -11.48
CA LYS A 58 -8.96 6.82 -11.84
C LYS A 58 -8.50 8.27 -12.07
N ASN A 59 -9.29 9.08 -12.77
CA ASN A 59 -8.99 10.49 -13.00
C ASN A 59 -9.08 11.31 -11.71
N GLY A 60 -10.09 11.06 -10.87
CA GLY A 60 -10.21 11.65 -9.54
C GLY A 60 -9.02 11.29 -8.66
N TRP A 61 -8.60 10.02 -8.65
CA TRP A 61 -7.44 9.56 -7.90
C TRP A 61 -6.14 10.20 -8.38
N ASN A 62 -5.92 10.27 -9.69
CA ASN A 62 -4.76 10.97 -10.26
C ASN A 62 -4.77 12.45 -9.88
N TRP A 63 -5.93 13.11 -9.87
CA TRP A 63 -6.05 14.51 -9.43
C TRP A 63 -5.73 14.69 -7.94
N ILE A 64 -6.26 13.84 -7.05
CA ILE A 64 -5.94 13.92 -5.62
C ILE A 64 -4.45 13.60 -5.38
N ALA A 65 -3.89 12.64 -6.14
CA ALA A 65 -2.48 12.28 -6.07
C ALA A 65 -1.54 13.38 -6.59
N SER A 66 -1.91 14.13 -7.63
CA SER A 66 -1.13 15.26 -8.16
C SER A 66 -1.13 16.48 -7.23
N ASN A 67 -2.16 16.66 -6.41
CA ASN A 67 -2.24 17.76 -5.42
C ASN A 67 -1.60 17.40 -4.06
N GLY A 68 -1.22 16.14 -3.84
CA GLY A 68 -0.42 15.73 -2.68
C GLY A 68 1.06 15.67 -3.08
N GLY A 69 1.94 16.42 -2.42
CA GLY A 69 3.39 16.48 -2.71
C GLY A 69 4.14 15.15 -2.51
N ALA A 70 3.83 14.13 -3.28
CA ALA A 70 4.39 12.79 -3.17
C ALA A 70 5.34 12.51 -4.33
N ASN A 71 6.61 12.29 -4.03
CA ASN A 71 7.67 11.86 -4.94
C ASN A 71 7.34 10.48 -5.55
N ILE A 72 6.42 10.44 -6.51
CA ILE A 72 5.87 9.27 -7.20
C ILE A 72 4.60 8.72 -6.49
N GLY A 73 3.56 9.57 -6.42
CA GLY A 73 2.29 9.37 -5.70
C GLY A 73 1.48 8.09 -6.00
N PRO A 74 0.36 7.90 -5.26
CA PRO A 74 -0.39 6.65 -5.31
C PRO A 74 -1.02 6.40 -6.67
N ARG A 75 -0.80 5.21 -7.23
CA ARG A 75 -1.37 4.78 -8.51
C ARG A 75 -2.61 3.94 -8.30
N TYR A 76 -3.57 4.08 -9.20
CA TYR A 76 -4.71 3.19 -9.23
C TYR A 76 -4.28 1.78 -9.64
N LEU A 77 -4.75 0.79 -8.89
CA LEU A 77 -4.60 -0.64 -9.18
C LEU A 77 -6.00 -1.23 -9.36
N GLU A 78 -6.26 -1.78 -10.54
CA GLU A 78 -7.53 -2.44 -10.87
C GLU A 78 -7.55 -3.83 -10.23
N ILE A 79 -8.64 -4.17 -9.51
CA ILE A 79 -8.77 -5.44 -8.77
C ILE A 79 -9.17 -6.60 -9.68
N ASP A 80 -9.65 -6.35 -10.91
CA ASP A 80 -10.13 -7.40 -11.83
C ASP A 80 -9.14 -7.63 -12.98
N GLY A 81 -7.88 -7.96 -12.65
CA GLY A 81 -6.84 -8.27 -13.62
C GLY A 81 -5.92 -7.11 -14.01
N GLY A 82 -5.90 -6.03 -13.20
CA GLY A 82 -4.95 -4.93 -13.37
C GLY A 82 -3.50 -5.42 -13.22
N ASN A 83 -2.63 -4.99 -14.12
CA ASN A 83 -1.19 -5.27 -14.08
C ASN A 83 -0.41 -3.97 -14.22
N GLU A 84 0.30 -3.59 -13.16
CA GLU A 84 1.13 -2.40 -13.15
C GLU A 84 2.60 -2.80 -13.01
N THR A 85 3.46 -2.15 -13.78
CA THR A 85 4.90 -2.35 -13.71
C THR A 85 5.60 -1.05 -13.37
N GLY A 86 6.75 -1.15 -12.70
CA GLY A 86 7.52 0.04 -12.37
C GLY A 86 8.86 -0.24 -11.72
N SER A 87 9.52 0.86 -11.35
CA SER A 87 10.78 0.86 -10.62
C SER A 87 10.70 1.87 -9.47
N ILE A 88 11.27 1.53 -8.31
CA ILE A 88 11.47 2.45 -7.18
C ILE A 88 12.97 2.65 -7.03
N THR A 89 13.45 3.88 -7.14
CA THR A 89 14.88 4.25 -7.09
C THR A 89 15.17 5.12 -5.87
N GLY A 90 16.35 4.96 -5.27
CA GLY A 90 16.69 5.61 -4.01
C GLY A 90 15.73 5.23 -2.87
N GLN A 91 15.79 5.93 -1.75
CA GLN A 91 14.91 5.67 -0.60
C GLN A 91 13.50 6.26 -0.77
N THR A 92 12.96 6.18 -1.98
CA THR A 92 11.63 6.65 -2.33
C THR A 92 10.58 5.56 -2.10
N LYS A 93 9.32 5.96 -2.21
CA LYS A 93 8.17 5.07 -2.03
C LYS A 93 7.24 5.13 -3.22
N ARG A 94 6.50 4.05 -3.38
CA ARG A 94 5.40 3.93 -4.31
C ARG A 94 4.19 3.38 -3.58
N THR A 95 3.05 4.01 -3.80
CA THR A 95 1.77 3.56 -3.25
C THR A 95 0.86 3.12 -4.39
N PHE A 96 0.05 2.10 -4.16
CA PHE A 96 -1.07 1.72 -5.00
C PHE A 96 -2.35 1.73 -4.19
N ILE A 97 -3.45 2.02 -4.84
CA ILE A 97 -4.78 2.11 -4.25
C ILE A 97 -5.81 1.54 -5.21
N THR A 98 -6.82 0.88 -4.69
CA THR A 98 -7.88 0.30 -5.51
C THR A 98 -9.18 1.09 -5.39
N HIS A 99 -10.16 0.74 -6.20
CA HIS A 99 -11.56 1.01 -5.86
C HIS A 99 -12.02 0.10 -4.70
N PRO A 100 -13.18 0.36 -4.08
CA PRO A 100 -13.79 -0.59 -3.15
C PRO A 100 -13.97 -1.97 -3.82
N SER A 101 -13.43 -3.03 -3.21
CA SER A 101 -13.48 -4.38 -3.79
C SER A 101 -14.90 -4.94 -3.87
N PHE A 102 -15.26 -5.63 -4.96
CA PHE A 102 -16.50 -6.42 -5.06
C PHE A 102 -16.36 -7.79 -4.41
N ASN A 103 -15.15 -8.33 -4.47
CA ASN A 103 -14.83 -9.66 -4.00
C ASN A 103 -14.47 -9.60 -2.52
N ASN A 104 -14.91 -10.62 -1.78
CA ASN A 104 -14.54 -10.75 -0.36
C ASN A 104 -13.08 -11.18 -0.17
N ASN A 105 -12.52 -11.82 -1.19
CA ASN A 105 -11.14 -12.26 -1.27
C ASN A 105 -10.49 -11.63 -2.50
N VAL A 106 -9.28 -11.09 -2.32
CA VAL A 106 -8.46 -10.56 -3.42
C VAL A 106 -7.06 -11.14 -3.27
N LYS A 107 -6.52 -11.67 -4.36
CA LYS A 107 -5.15 -12.15 -4.48
C LYS A 107 -4.29 -11.03 -5.05
N LEU A 108 -3.45 -10.46 -4.21
CA LEU A 108 -2.43 -9.49 -4.63
C LEU A 108 -1.12 -10.21 -4.86
N THR A 109 -0.53 -10.05 -6.04
CA THR A 109 0.79 -10.60 -6.36
C THR A 109 1.76 -9.47 -6.64
N ILE A 110 2.91 -9.49 -5.97
CA ILE A 110 4.03 -8.58 -6.24
C ILE A 110 5.23 -9.43 -6.64
N ASN A 111 5.68 -9.24 -7.88
CA ASN A 111 6.85 -9.89 -8.42
C ASN A 111 8.01 -8.89 -8.47
N LYS A 112 9.15 -9.24 -7.86
CA LYS A 112 10.41 -8.50 -8.00
C LYS A 112 11.21 -9.14 -9.14
N TYR A 113 10.98 -8.66 -10.37
CA TYR A 113 11.61 -9.27 -11.55
C TYR A 113 13.07 -8.86 -11.77
N ASP A 114 13.52 -7.74 -11.15
CA ASP A 114 14.89 -7.25 -11.27
C ASP A 114 15.19 -6.21 -10.17
N GLY A 115 16.45 -5.82 -10.04
CA GLY A 115 16.96 -4.85 -9.08
C GLY A 115 17.30 -5.46 -7.73
N ARG A 116 18.25 -4.85 -7.02
CA ARG A 116 18.81 -5.38 -5.76
C ARG A 116 18.26 -4.71 -4.50
N ALA A 117 17.29 -3.83 -4.63
CA ALA A 117 16.82 -3.07 -3.49
C ALA A 117 16.08 -3.96 -2.47
N LYS A 118 16.51 -3.89 -1.21
CA LYS A 118 15.67 -4.28 -0.07
C LYS A 118 14.46 -3.36 -0.04
N THR A 119 13.27 -3.92 -0.07
CA THR A 119 12.02 -3.16 -0.22
C THR A 119 10.97 -3.66 0.74
N GLY A 120 10.46 -2.76 1.58
CA GLY A 120 9.35 -3.08 2.46
C GLY A 120 8.02 -2.82 1.79
N VAL A 121 7.06 -3.71 2.02
CA VAL A 121 5.69 -3.66 1.55
C VAL A 121 4.75 -3.68 2.75
N VAL A 122 3.77 -2.79 2.76
CA VAL A 122 2.66 -2.80 3.73
C VAL A 122 1.35 -2.74 2.96
N ILE A 123 0.43 -3.63 3.29
CA ILE A 123 -0.90 -3.69 2.70
C ILE A 123 -1.91 -3.36 3.78
N CYS A 124 -2.76 -2.37 3.51
CA CYS A 124 -3.87 -1.99 4.36
C CYS A 124 -5.19 -2.04 3.61
N VAL A 125 -6.27 -2.00 4.36
CA VAL A 125 -7.62 -1.78 3.83
C VAL A 125 -8.26 -0.60 4.54
N GLN A 126 -9.08 0.16 3.83
CA GLN A 126 -9.89 1.21 4.40
C GLN A 126 -11.37 0.99 4.09
N GLY A 127 -12.20 0.99 5.13
CA GLY A 127 -13.65 0.90 5.01
C GLY A 127 -14.29 2.26 4.72
N LYS A 128 -15.60 2.24 4.49
CA LYS A 128 -16.44 3.46 4.34
C LYS A 128 -16.44 4.36 5.58
N ASP A 129 -16.14 3.77 6.73
CA ASP A 129 -15.97 4.45 8.02
C ASP A 129 -14.68 5.29 8.09
N GLY A 130 -13.81 5.18 7.08
CA GLY A 130 -12.50 5.84 7.03
C GLY A 130 -11.44 5.16 7.89
N VAL A 131 -11.78 4.07 8.59
CA VAL A 131 -10.83 3.33 9.43
C VAL A 131 -9.89 2.53 8.54
N THR A 132 -8.59 2.72 8.75
CA THR A 132 -7.54 2.02 7.99
C THR A 132 -6.93 0.92 8.85
N THR A 133 -6.93 -0.31 8.36
CA THR A 133 -6.38 -1.47 9.05
C THR A 133 -5.27 -2.10 8.23
N GLN A 134 -4.09 -2.29 8.83
CA GLN A 134 -3.02 -3.06 8.21
C GLN A 134 -3.42 -4.54 8.15
N LYS A 135 -3.31 -5.15 6.97
CA LYS A 135 -3.59 -6.58 6.76
C LYS A 135 -2.33 -7.42 6.83
N THR A 136 -1.23 -6.93 6.26
CA THR A 136 0.03 -7.66 6.21
C THR A 136 1.18 -6.73 5.84
N SER A 137 2.39 -7.17 6.12
CA SER A 137 3.63 -6.55 5.68
C SER A 137 4.62 -7.61 5.23
N TYR A 138 5.55 -7.23 4.38
CA TYR A 138 6.60 -8.12 3.87
C TYR A 138 7.84 -7.31 3.48
N ILE A 139 9.01 -7.93 3.54
CA ILE A 139 10.26 -7.33 3.08
C ILE A 139 10.82 -8.20 1.97
N PHE A 140 10.93 -7.63 0.77
CA PHE A 140 11.76 -8.21 -0.27
C PHE A 140 13.23 -8.02 0.12
N PRO A 141 14.03 -9.10 0.13
CA PRO A 141 15.44 -9.03 0.50
C PRO A 141 16.29 -8.32 -0.58
N ASN A 142 17.57 -8.10 -0.28
CA ASN A 142 18.56 -7.57 -1.22
C ASN A 142 19.12 -8.71 -2.11
N ASP A 143 18.29 -9.20 -3.02
CA ASP A 143 18.64 -10.15 -4.09
C ASP A 143 18.27 -9.59 -5.47
N ARG A 144 18.68 -10.20 -6.59
CA ARG A 144 18.32 -9.70 -7.93
C ARG A 144 16.94 -10.17 -8.39
N ASN A 145 16.62 -11.43 -8.13
CA ASN A 145 15.45 -12.10 -8.67
C ASN A 145 14.60 -12.58 -7.50
N GLY A 146 13.49 -11.90 -7.23
CA GLY A 146 12.54 -12.34 -6.23
C GLY A 146 11.47 -13.22 -6.86
N LYS A 147 11.11 -14.29 -6.15
CA LYS A 147 9.89 -15.06 -6.47
C LYS A 147 8.66 -14.16 -6.29
N ASP A 148 7.57 -14.54 -6.94
CA ASP A 148 6.27 -13.93 -6.71
C ASP A 148 5.92 -13.99 -5.22
N LYS A 149 5.61 -12.84 -4.64
CA LYS A 149 4.99 -12.79 -3.33
C LYS A 149 3.49 -12.60 -3.50
N VAL A 150 2.75 -13.65 -3.13
CA VAL A 150 1.29 -13.67 -3.15
C VAL A 150 0.75 -13.34 -1.76
N PHE A 151 -0.25 -12.46 -1.72
CA PHE A 151 -0.99 -12.07 -0.52
C PHE A 151 -2.48 -12.33 -0.76
N ASN A 152 -3.05 -13.22 0.06
CA ASN A 152 -4.48 -13.54 0.01
C ASN A 152 -5.24 -12.68 1.01
N LEU A 153 -5.83 -11.59 0.53
CA LEU A 153 -6.52 -10.62 1.37
C LEU A 153 -7.98 -11.05 1.56
N ARG A 154 -8.35 -11.36 2.81
CA ARG A 154 -9.72 -11.76 3.19
C ARG A 154 -10.50 -10.60 3.83
N ASN A 155 -11.82 -10.67 3.75
CA ASN A 155 -12.77 -9.70 4.31
C ASN A 155 -12.54 -8.29 3.76
N VAL A 156 -12.36 -8.21 2.44
CA VAL A 156 -12.06 -6.96 1.72
C VAL A 156 -13.23 -6.40 0.90
N LYS A 157 -14.38 -7.11 0.85
CA LYS A 157 -15.57 -6.62 0.15
C LYS A 157 -15.98 -5.23 0.66
N GLY A 158 -16.21 -4.31 -0.26
CA GLY A 158 -16.57 -2.91 0.01
C GLY A 158 -15.43 -2.06 0.60
N LYS A 159 -14.18 -2.55 0.61
CA LYS A 159 -13.02 -1.82 1.16
C LYS A 159 -12.03 -1.47 0.07
N ILE A 160 -11.38 -0.32 0.24
CA ILE A 160 -10.27 0.13 -0.61
C ILE A 160 -8.99 -0.55 -0.11
N ILE A 161 -8.26 -1.20 -1.00
CA ILE A 161 -6.97 -1.82 -0.71
C ILE A 161 -5.88 -0.78 -1.00
N ILE A 162 -4.93 -0.65 -0.07
CA ILE A 162 -3.79 0.27 -0.15
C ILE A 162 -2.52 -0.56 -0.06
N VAL A 163 -1.61 -0.42 -1.03
CA VAL A 163 -0.31 -1.09 -1.04
C VAL A 163 0.78 -0.03 -1.01
N SER A 164 1.57 0.02 0.05
CA SER A 164 2.70 0.93 0.20
C SER A 164 3.99 0.14 0.05
N MET A 165 4.84 0.53 -0.90
CA MET A 165 6.15 -0.07 -1.14
C MET A 165 7.23 1.00 -0.98
N LYS A 166 8.21 0.77 -0.10
CA LYS A 166 9.33 1.69 0.10
C LYS A 166 10.64 0.98 -0.15
N ASN A 167 11.42 1.53 -1.08
CA ASN A 167 12.79 1.10 -1.28
C ASN A 167 13.62 1.59 -0.09
N GLN A 168 14.34 0.67 0.54
CA GLN A 168 15.18 0.96 1.71
C GLN A 168 16.66 1.09 1.35
N SER A 169 17.01 0.91 0.07
CA SER A 169 18.37 0.94 -0.45
C SER A 169 18.67 2.29 -1.12
N VAL A 170 19.85 2.86 -0.84
CA VAL A 170 20.25 4.17 -1.38
C VAL A 170 20.63 4.07 -2.87
N GLY A 171 21.48 3.10 -3.24
CA GLY A 171 21.99 2.96 -4.61
C GLY A 171 21.29 1.90 -5.47
N ASN A 172 20.43 1.07 -4.89
CA ASN A 172 19.76 0.00 -5.61
C ASN A 172 18.31 0.38 -5.97
N LYS A 173 17.82 -0.21 -7.06
CA LYS A 173 16.43 -0.09 -7.50
C LYS A 173 15.62 -1.35 -7.21
N PHE A 174 14.32 -1.18 -7.03
CA PHE A 174 13.34 -2.26 -6.93
C PHE A 174 12.46 -2.23 -8.18
N LYS A 175 12.64 -3.18 -9.10
CA LYS A 175 11.76 -3.29 -10.27
C LYS A 175 10.70 -4.35 -10.01
N TYR A 176 9.44 -3.97 -10.24
CA TYR A 176 8.31 -4.79 -9.83
C TYR A 176 7.20 -4.87 -10.87
N ARG A 177 6.47 -5.98 -10.82
CA ARG A 177 5.11 -6.11 -11.37
C ARG A 177 4.15 -6.34 -10.21
N ILE A 178 3.01 -5.67 -10.22
CA ILE A 178 1.96 -5.83 -9.22
C ILE A 178 0.64 -6.12 -9.93
N LYS A 179 -0.07 -7.15 -9.45
CA LYS A 179 -1.37 -7.60 -9.95
C LYS A 179 -2.35 -7.80 -8.81
N ALA A 180 -3.61 -7.40 -9.02
CA ALA A 180 -4.73 -7.76 -8.14
C ALA A 180 -5.80 -8.50 -8.96
N GLU A 181 -6.31 -9.60 -8.42
CA GLU A 181 -7.38 -10.44 -8.97
C GLU A 181 -8.21 -11.15 -7.88
#